data_AF-A0A7C6BG25-F1
#
_entry.id   AF-A0A7C6BG25-F1
#
_cell.length_a   1.000
_cell.length_b   1.000
_cell.length_c   1.000
_cell.angle_alpha   90.00
_cell.angle_beta   90.00
_cell.angle_gamma   90.00
#
_symmetry.space_group_name_H-M   'P 1'
#
loop_
_entity.id
_entity.type
_entity.pdbx_description
1 polymer ?
#
loop_
_entity_poly.entity_id
_entity_poly.type
_entity_poly.pdbx_seq_one_letter_code
_entity_poly.pdbx_strand_id
1 'polypeptide(L)'
;MSTLFHSVRLDEDKCRGCTACLKRCPVEAIRVYDNKAHIIDERCIDCGECIRVCEYHAKVAHTNPLEDIKRFAYPIALLAPSLYGQFRHNTNTAAIREGLISLGFKKVFDVARGADVVARAVQRKLKDKNRPRPLISSACPAVTRLIQARFPSLIPNIISLRQPMEVAAAMARREAVKEEGVNPADVGIFFVTPCPAKMTAINSPIGHETSQVDGAISMMEIYGRLQPFLMHTKVKPEAAPFTTKGMCWAAAGGEIAAVEPRNSISVDGIDNVIRVLEEVENHMIDDLDYLEGLACLGGCIGGPLIYENNYLARNTLDNVRRAMEEGLNQPGREAPLPPQYLHFDRAIPEVDSMKLHESIAGAIERMEEMNRILATLPGYDCGSCGSPTCRSFAEDIVRGLFDESDCIYVLKDTLKVMAQKMVDIAKTRRE
;
A
#
# COMPACT_ATOMS: atom_id res chain seq x y z
N MET A 1 -20.01 10.57 -8.57
CA MET A 1 -18.79 9.76 -8.37
C MET A 1 -18.58 9.62 -6.88
N SER A 2 -18.62 8.42 -6.31
CA SER A 2 -18.27 8.25 -4.90
C SER A 2 -16.78 8.50 -4.75
N THR A 3 -16.41 9.57 -4.06
CA THR A 3 -15.02 9.89 -3.75
C THR A 3 -14.35 8.72 -3.04
N LEU A 4 -13.33 8.13 -3.67
CA LEU A 4 -12.53 7.06 -3.09
C LEU A 4 -11.93 7.57 -1.77
N PHE A 5 -12.09 6.81 -0.69
CA PHE A 5 -11.46 7.19 0.57
C PHE A 5 -9.95 6.96 0.47
N HIS A 6 -9.14 7.98 0.75
CA HIS A 6 -7.68 7.89 0.88
C HIS A 6 -7.22 8.05 2.33
N SER A 7 -6.25 7.22 2.73
CA SER A 7 -5.61 7.27 4.04
C SER A 7 -4.44 8.24 4.06
N VAL A 8 -3.68 8.35 2.96
CA VAL A 8 -2.57 9.30 2.87
C VAL A 8 -3.12 10.71 2.68
N ARG A 9 -2.83 11.61 3.62
CA ARG A 9 -3.32 12.99 3.66
C ARG A 9 -2.16 13.98 3.77
N LEU A 10 -2.45 15.25 3.52
CA LEU A 10 -1.54 16.37 3.76
C LEU A 10 -1.96 17.13 5.01
N ASP A 11 -1.02 17.36 5.91
CA ASP A 11 -1.06 18.40 6.93
C ASP A 11 -0.49 19.69 6.29
N GLU A 12 -1.38 20.60 5.92
CA GLU A 12 -1.02 21.83 5.20
C GLU A 12 -0.10 22.72 6.03
N ASP A 13 -0.30 22.81 7.34
CA ASP A 13 0.47 23.69 8.23
C ASP A 13 1.96 23.32 8.26
N LYS A 14 2.26 22.02 8.14
CA LYS A 14 3.63 21.51 8.11
C LYS A 14 4.26 21.54 6.71
N CYS A 15 3.46 21.62 5.65
CA CYS A 15 3.97 21.51 4.29
C CYS A 15 4.76 22.76 3.87
N ARG A 16 5.98 22.55 3.35
CA ARG A 16 6.88 23.61 2.84
C ARG A 16 7.01 23.64 1.32
N GLY A 17 6.27 22.82 0.58
CA GLY A 17 6.35 22.80 -0.89
C GLY A 17 7.71 22.36 -1.45
N CYS A 18 8.50 21.56 -0.73
CA CYS A 18 9.89 21.25 -1.11
C CYS A 18 10.06 20.24 -2.27
N THR A 19 8.98 19.77 -2.90
CA THR A 19 8.97 18.80 -4.03
C THR A 19 9.50 17.39 -3.77
N ALA A 20 10.00 17.07 -2.56
CA ALA A 20 10.56 15.76 -2.25
C ALA A 20 9.57 14.60 -2.45
N CYS A 21 8.32 14.79 -1.99
CA CYS A 21 7.26 13.78 -2.14
C CYS A 21 6.83 13.57 -3.59
N LEU A 22 6.86 14.63 -4.40
CA LEU A 22 6.51 14.59 -5.82
C LEU A 22 7.46 13.68 -6.61
N LYS A 23 8.76 13.77 -6.36
CA LYS A 23 9.79 12.96 -7.05
C LYS A 23 9.76 11.48 -6.70
N ARG A 24 9.03 11.12 -5.64
CA ARG A 24 9.01 9.77 -5.06
C ARG A 24 7.66 9.09 -5.22
N CYS A 25 6.67 9.77 -5.79
CA CYS A 25 5.36 9.19 -6.01
C CYS A 25 5.41 8.25 -7.23
N PRO A 26 5.21 6.93 -7.06
CA PRO A 26 5.39 5.93 -8.14
C PRO A 26 4.32 5.99 -9.25
N VAL A 27 3.26 6.75 -8.99
CA VAL A 27 2.08 6.93 -9.82
C VAL A 27 1.86 8.40 -10.18
N GLU A 28 2.87 9.24 -9.94
CA GLU A 28 2.85 10.66 -10.30
C GLU A 28 1.59 11.39 -9.79
N ALA A 29 1.11 11.02 -8.60
CA ALA A 29 -0.13 11.54 -8.02
C ALA A 29 0.06 12.86 -7.26
N ILE A 30 1.28 13.42 -7.20
CA ILE A 30 1.56 14.62 -6.41
C ILE A 30 1.98 15.76 -7.32
N ARG A 31 1.37 16.94 -7.12
CA ARG A 31 1.80 18.22 -7.66
C ARG A 31 2.18 19.17 -6.54
N VAL A 32 3.04 20.13 -6.84
CA VAL A 32 3.43 21.17 -5.88
C VAL A 32 3.24 22.54 -6.50
N TYR A 33 2.25 23.26 -6.03
CA TYR A 33 1.96 24.64 -6.42
C TYR A 33 1.41 25.38 -5.19
N ASP A 34 1.43 26.72 -5.23
CA ASP A 34 1.06 27.57 -4.08
C ASP A 34 1.80 27.19 -2.78
N ASN A 35 3.06 26.76 -2.90
CA ASN A 35 3.91 26.29 -1.81
C ASN A 35 3.38 25.06 -1.05
N LYS A 36 2.42 24.31 -1.61
CA LYS A 36 1.81 23.12 -0.98
C LYS A 36 1.75 21.93 -1.93
N ALA A 37 1.70 20.73 -1.37
CA ALA A 37 1.73 19.48 -2.12
C ALA A 37 0.34 18.86 -2.26
N HIS A 38 -0.25 18.99 -3.44
CA HIS A 38 -1.59 18.51 -3.79
C HIS A 38 -1.54 17.05 -4.24
N ILE A 39 -2.50 16.23 -3.78
CA ILE A 39 -2.62 14.82 -4.16
C ILE A 39 -3.78 14.69 -5.15
N ILE A 40 -3.52 14.07 -6.30
CA ILE A 40 -4.53 13.67 -7.27
C ILE A 40 -5.10 12.33 -6.80
N ASP A 41 -6.31 12.37 -6.24
CA ASP A 41 -6.95 11.22 -5.59
C ASP A 41 -7.06 10.03 -6.55
N GLU A 42 -7.45 10.26 -7.81
CA GLU A 42 -7.65 9.20 -8.81
C GLU A 42 -6.37 8.42 -9.16
N ARG A 43 -5.19 8.99 -8.86
CA ARG A 43 -3.89 8.33 -9.07
C ARG A 43 -3.33 7.72 -7.80
N CYS A 44 -3.70 8.22 -6.62
CA CYS A 44 -3.08 7.82 -5.38
C CYS A 44 -3.38 6.35 -5.04
N ILE A 45 -2.33 5.56 -4.84
CA ILE A 45 -2.44 4.15 -4.44
C ILE A 45 -2.24 3.92 -2.93
N ASP A 46 -2.13 5.02 -2.15
CA ASP A 46 -1.87 5.03 -0.71
C ASP A 46 -0.64 4.19 -0.27
N CYS A 47 0.39 4.08 -1.11
CA CYS A 47 1.60 3.31 -0.79
C CYS A 47 2.41 3.93 0.37
N GLY A 48 2.26 5.24 0.61
CA GLY A 48 2.91 5.95 1.70
C GLY A 48 4.37 6.35 1.45
N GLU A 49 4.90 6.22 0.23
CA GLU A 49 6.27 6.67 -0.09
C GLU A 49 6.46 8.17 0.17
N CYS A 50 5.42 8.97 -0.07
CA CYS A 50 5.44 10.39 0.27
C CYS A 50 5.51 10.69 1.79
N ILE A 51 5.01 9.78 2.64
CA ILE A 51 5.12 9.89 4.11
C ILE A 51 6.58 9.68 4.52
N ARG A 52 7.25 8.66 3.95
CA ARG A 52 8.63 8.33 4.30
C ARG A 52 9.64 9.44 4.01
N VAL A 53 9.45 10.14 2.90
CA VAL A 53 10.42 11.12 2.40
C VAL A 53 10.15 12.55 2.87
N CYS A 54 9.06 12.78 3.60
CA CYS A 54 8.69 14.11 4.06
C CYS A 54 9.43 14.46 5.37
N GLU A 55 10.52 15.23 5.26
CA GLU A 55 11.29 15.71 6.42
C GLU A 55 10.51 16.64 7.35
N TYR A 56 9.41 17.23 6.86
CA TYR A 56 8.53 18.09 7.64
C TYR A 56 7.36 17.34 8.29
N HIS A 57 7.26 16.02 8.09
CA HIS A 57 6.14 15.21 8.56
C HIS A 57 4.76 15.77 8.17
N ALA A 58 4.69 16.39 6.98
CA ALA A 58 3.47 16.98 6.42
C ALA A 58 2.61 15.96 5.67
N LYS A 59 3.17 14.82 5.25
CA LYS A 59 2.38 13.71 4.70
C LYS A 59 2.12 12.72 5.83
N VAL A 60 0.84 12.43 6.08
CA VAL A 60 0.40 11.63 7.22
C VAL A 60 -0.50 10.49 6.77
N ALA A 61 -0.50 9.39 7.51
CA ALA A 61 -1.49 8.33 7.36
C ALA A 61 -2.63 8.57 8.35
N HIS A 62 -3.83 8.76 7.81
CA HIS A 62 -5.04 8.79 8.60
C HIS A 62 -5.45 7.35 8.93
N THR A 63 -5.26 6.96 10.18
CA THR A 63 -5.70 5.69 10.80
C THR A 63 -6.65 5.98 11.95
N ASN A 64 -7.33 4.97 12.48
CA ASN A 64 -8.10 5.10 13.71
C ASN A 64 -7.15 5.29 14.91
N PRO A 65 -7.47 6.20 15.84
CA PRO A 65 -6.84 6.20 17.16
C PRO A 65 -7.24 4.94 17.94
N LEU A 66 -6.40 4.49 18.88
CA LEU A 66 -6.69 3.33 19.71
C LEU A 66 -8.00 3.47 20.49
N GLU A 67 -8.42 4.68 20.86
CA GLU A 67 -9.64 4.93 21.62
C GLU A 67 -10.91 4.51 20.88
N ASP A 68 -10.89 4.42 19.54
CA ASP A 68 -12.03 4.01 18.73
C ASP A 68 -12.51 2.58 19.05
N ILE A 69 -11.65 1.73 19.62
CA ILE A 69 -12.03 0.36 20.01
C ILE A 69 -13.15 0.34 21.04
N LYS A 70 -13.29 1.42 21.84
CA LYS A 70 -14.32 1.54 22.89
C LYS A 70 -15.73 1.71 22.34
N ARG A 71 -15.88 1.95 21.03
CA ARG A 71 -17.18 1.99 20.34
C ARG A 71 -17.87 0.63 20.29
N PHE A 72 -17.12 -0.44 20.53
CA PHE A 72 -17.59 -1.82 20.47
C PHE A 72 -17.46 -2.47 21.85
N ALA A 73 -18.42 -3.30 22.25
CA ALA A 73 -18.35 -4.01 23.51
C ALA A 73 -17.31 -5.15 23.48
N TYR A 74 -17.05 -5.68 22.28
CA TYR A 74 -16.11 -6.77 22.03
C TYR A 74 -15.08 -6.41 20.93
N PRO A 75 -14.13 -5.51 21.21
CA PRO A 75 -13.06 -5.17 20.28
C PRO A 75 -12.05 -6.32 20.14
N ILE A 76 -11.77 -6.69 18.90
CA ILE A 76 -10.79 -7.69 18.50
C ILE A 76 -9.61 -6.98 17.82
N ALA A 77 -8.39 -7.21 18.33
CA ALA A 77 -7.17 -6.83 17.63
C ALA A 77 -6.88 -7.86 16.54
N LEU A 78 -6.92 -7.42 15.29
CA LEU A 78 -6.50 -8.21 14.15
C LEU A 78 -5.02 -7.92 13.89
N LEU A 79 -4.16 -8.87 14.19
CA LEU A 79 -2.73 -8.67 14.30
C LEU A 79 -2.00 -9.02 13.00
N ALA A 80 -1.36 -8.03 12.35
CA ALA A 80 -0.50 -8.34 11.20
C ALA A 80 0.79 -9.05 11.68
N PRO A 81 1.29 -10.07 10.96
CA PRO A 81 2.43 -10.84 11.45
C PRO A 81 3.72 -10.01 11.51
N SER A 82 3.80 -8.90 10.77
CA SER A 82 4.93 -7.98 10.82
C SER A 82 5.09 -7.25 12.16
N LEU A 83 4.06 -7.22 13.03
CA LEU A 83 4.20 -6.62 14.36
C LEU A 83 5.21 -7.39 15.23
N TYR A 84 5.26 -8.72 15.09
CA TYR A 84 6.21 -9.55 15.84
C TYR A 84 7.67 -9.18 15.55
N GLY A 85 7.96 -8.64 14.37
CA GLY A 85 9.29 -8.14 14.01
C GLY A 85 9.65 -6.79 14.64
N GLN A 86 8.67 -6.04 15.18
CA GLN A 86 8.91 -4.66 15.63
C GLN A 86 9.55 -4.59 17.02
N PHE A 87 9.55 -5.68 17.78
CA PHE A 87 10.05 -5.73 19.15
C PHE A 87 11.34 -6.53 19.23
N ARG A 88 12.48 -5.85 19.02
CA ARG A 88 13.80 -6.48 19.07
C ARG A 88 14.01 -7.29 20.34
N HIS A 89 14.66 -8.44 20.18
CA HIS A 89 15.00 -9.38 21.25
C HIS A 89 13.79 -10.01 21.95
N ASN A 90 12.56 -9.76 21.50
CA ASN A 90 11.37 -10.44 21.99
C ASN A 90 10.92 -11.52 21.00
N THR A 91 11.11 -12.78 21.39
CA THR A 91 10.64 -13.95 20.63
C THR A 91 9.34 -14.54 21.17
N ASN A 92 8.79 -13.97 22.26
CA ASN A 92 7.58 -14.47 22.88
C ASN A 92 6.34 -13.83 22.23
N THR A 93 5.70 -14.59 21.34
CA THR A 93 4.49 -14.13 20.63
C THR A 93 3.31 -13.92 21.57
N ALA A 94 3.22 -14.68 22.67
CA ALA A 94 2.17 -14.54 23.68
C ALA A 94 2.28 -13.20 24.41
N ALA A 95 3.50 -12.70 24.67
CA ALA A 95 3.70 -11.41 25.32
C ALA A 95 3.07 -10.23 24.54
N ILE A 96 3.20 -10.24 23.22
CA ILE A 96 2.61 -9.21 22.35
C ILE A 96 1.09 -9.33 22.34
N ARG A 97 0.55 -10.56 22.30
CA ARG A 97 -0.90 -10.80 22.33
C ARG A 97 -1.51 -10.38 23.67
N GLU A 98 -0.93 -10.77 24.80
CA GLU A 98 -1.38 -10.35 26.13
C GLU A 98 -1.30 -8.83 26.32
N GLY A 99 -0.24 -8.21 25.82
CA GLY A 99 -0.11 -6.77 25.91
C GLY A 99 -1.20 -6.04 25.10
N LEU A 100 -1.63 -6.55 23.94
CA LEU A 100 -2.79 -6.00 23.23
C LEU A 100 -4.08 -6.13 24.05
N ILE A 101 -4.29 -7.24 24.76
CA ILE A 101 -5.42 -7.38 25.69
C ILE A 101 -5.34 -6.31 26.80
N SER A 102 -4.13 -6.04 27.33
CA SER A 102 -3.93 -5.00 28.35
C SER A 102 -4.25 -3.58 27.85
N LEU A 103 -4.19 -3.34 26.53
CA LEU A 103 -4.56 -2.07 25.90
C LEU A 103 -6.08 -1.90 25.71
N GLY A 104 -6.89 -2.91 26.07
CA GLY A 104 -8.35 -2.83 26.06
C GLY A 104 -9.05 -3.72 25.04
N PHE A 105 -8.31 -4.45 24.21
CA PHE A 105 -8.89 -5.47 23.34
C PHE A 105 -9.41 -6.67 24.15
N LYS A 106 -10.50 -7.29 23.71
CA LYS A 106 -11.08 -8.49 24.33
C LYS A 106 -10.51 -9.77 23.75
N LYS A 107 -10.10 -9.73 22.49
CA LYS A 107 -9.50 -10.87 21.79
C LYS A 107 -8.40 -10.38 20.85
N VAL A 108 -7.38 -11.21 20.67
CA VAL A 108 -6.36 -11.03 19.62
C VAL A 108 -6.48 -12.16 18.62
N PHE A 109 -6.53 -11.82 17.34
CA PHE A 109 -6.60 -12.76 16.24
C PHE A 109 -5.49 -12.48 15.21
N ASP A 110 -4.69 -13.50 14.92
CA ASP A 110 -3.55 -13.37 14.01
C ASP A 110 -3.94 -13.49 12.54
N VAL A 111 -3.53 -12.50 11.73
CA VAL A 111 -3.69 -12.53 10.27
C VAL A 111 -2.90 -13.68 9.63
N ALA A 112 -1.86 -14.19 10.30
CA ALA A 112 -1.14 -15.38 9.88
C ALA A 112 -2.07 -16.59 9.68
N ARG A 113 -3.15 -16.71 10.47
CA ARG A 113 -4.17 -17.76 10.29
C ARG A 113 -4.93 -17.59 8.96
N GLY A 114 -5.23 -16.36 8.59
CA GLY A 114 -5.83 -16.02 7.29
C GLY A 114 -4.84 -16.24 6.13
N ALA A 115 -3.56 -15.98 6.34
CA ALA A 115 -2.51 -16.23 5.35
C ALA A 115 -2.40 -17.73 5.00
N ASP A 116 -2.46 -18.63 6.00
CA ASP A 116 -2.49 -20.08 5.77
C ASP A 116 -3.68 -20.53 4.91
N VAL A 117 -4.83 -19.88 5.12
CA VAL A 117 -6.03 -20.12 4.33
C VAL A 117 -5.84 -19.66 2.89
N VAL A 118 -5.38 -18.41 2.70
CA VAL A 118 -5.17 -17.83 1.38
C VAL A 118 -4.10 -18.61 0.62
N ALA A 119 -3.00 -19.01 1.24
CA ALA A 119 -1.93 -19.79 0.61
C ALA A 119 -2.46 -21.07 -0.05
N ARG A 120 -3.30 -21.84 0.65
CA ARG A 120 -3.90 -23.06 0.08
C ARG A 120 -4.93 -22.76 -1.01
N ALA A 121 -5.64 -21.64 -0.91
CA ALA A 121 -6.53 -21.20 -1.96
C ALA A 121 -5.76 -20.80 -3.23
N VAL A 122 -4.61 -20.13 -3.07
CA VAL A 122 -3.65 -19.85 -4.17
C VAL A 122 -3.16 -21.16 -4.77
N GLN A 123 -2.71 -22.13 -3.97
CA GLN A 123 -2.29 -23.45 -4.45
C GLN A 123 -3.36 -24.17 -5.27
N ARG A 124 -4.65 -24.03 -4.91
CA ARG A 124 -5.76 -24.60 -5.69
C ARG A 124 -5.94 -23.90 -7.03
N LYS A 125 -5.91 -22.56 -7.07
CA LYS A 125 -5.90 -21.78 -8.31
C LYS A 125 -4.66 -22.11 -9.17
N LEU A 126 -3.54 -22.39 -8.49
CA LEU A 126 -2.29 -23.05 -8.88
C LEU A 126 -2.43 -24.29 -9.79
N LYS A 127 -3.56 -24.99 -9.74
CA LYS A 127 -3.78 -26.23 -10.48
C LYS A 127 -4.60 -26.03 -11.76
N ASP A 128 -5.28 -24.90 -11.88
CA ASP A 128 -6.03 -24.57 -13.09
C ASP A 128 -5.05 -24.26 -14.23
N LYS A 129 -5.18 -24.98 -15.34
CA LYS A 129 -4.34 -24.82 -16.54
C LYS A 129 -4.84 -23.68 -17.45
N ASN A 130 -6.09 -23.25 -17.29
CA ASN A 130 -6.70 -22.19 -18.10
C ASN A 130 -6.59 -20.81 -17.43
N ARG A 131 -5.84 -20.72 -16.32
CA ARG A 131 -5.62 -19.47 -15.62
C ARG A 131 -4.75 -18.50 -16.44
N PRO A 132 -4.88 -17.18 -16.23
CA PRO A 132 -3.90 -16.22 -16.73
C PRO A 132 -2.53 -16.46 -16.08
N ARG A 133 -1.46 -16.16 -16.82
CA ARG A 133 -0.06 -16.30 -16.39
C ARG A 133 0.65 -14.95 -16.49
N PRO A 134 1.42 -14.55 -15.46
CA PRO A 134 1.40 -15.09 -14.10
C PRO A 134 0.09 -14.78 -13.38
N LEU A 135 -0.27 -15.57 -12.36
CA LEU A 135 -1.19 -15.08 -11.34
C LEU A 135 -0.44 -14.10 -10.43
N ILE A 136 -1.04 -12.95 -10.16
CA ILE A 136 -0.48 -11.88 -9.33
C ILE A 136 -1.18 -11.89 -7.97
N SER A 137 -0.40 -11.87 -6.89
CA SER A 137 -0.92 -11.80 -5.53
C SER A 137 -1.82 -10.57 -5.32
N SER A 138 -2.94 -10.77 -4.62
CA SER A 138 -3.87 -9.72 -4.23
C SER A 138 -3.60 -9.14 -2.84
N ALA A 139 -2.58 -9.65 -2.13
CA ALA A 139 -2.37 -9.39 -0.71
C ALA A 139 -1.98 -7.93 -0.39
N CYS A 140 -1.19 -7.30 -1.26
CA CYS A 140 -0.74 -5.92 -1.14
C CYS A 140 -1.74 -4.94 -1.80
N PRO A 141 -2.54 -4.18 -1.04
CA PRO A 141 -3.54 -3.28 -1.61
C PRO A 141 -2.96 -2.16 -2.47
N ALA A 142 -1.72 -1.74 -2.21
CA ALA A 142 -1.04 -0.72 -3.01
C ALA A 142 -0.65 -1.27 -4.38
N VAL A 143 -0.23 -2.54 -4.48
CA VAL A 143 0.12 -3.17 -5.76
C VAL A 143 -1.13 -3.46 -6.60
N THR A 144 -2.22 -3.92 -5.98
CA THR A 144 -3.49 -4.10 -6.71
C THR A 144 -4.02 -2.77 -7.25
N ARG A 145 -3.89 -1.66 -6.50
CA ARG A 145 -4.26 -0.31 -6.97
C ARG A 145 -3.30 0.24 -8.02
N LEU A 146 -2.01 -0.07 -7.91
CA LEU A 146 -1.04 0.24 -8.96
C LEU A 146 -1.46 -0.41 -10.28
N ILE A 147 -1.86 -1.68 -10.25
CA ILE A 147 -2.35 -2.38 -11.44
C ILE A 147 -3.60 -1.69 -11.99
N GLN A 148 -4.58 -1.33 -11.15
CA GLN A 148 -5.76 -0.58 -11.59
C GLN A 148 -5.42 0.76 -12.25
N ALA A 149 -4.41 1.47 -11.73
CA ALA A 149 -4.08 2.83 -12.15
C ALA A 149 -3.11 2.89 -13.34
N ARG A 150 -2.22 1.90 -13.51
CA ARG A 150 -1.14 1.92 -14.51
C ARG A 150 -1.08 0.70 -15.43
N PHE A 151 -1.63 -0.44 -15.03
CA PHE A 151 -1.55 -1.71 -15.78
C PHE A 151 -2.92 -2.39 -15.88
N PRO A 152 -3.98 -1.70 -16.38
CA PRO A 152 -5.34 -2.24 -16.37
C PRO A 152 -5.46 -3.57 -17.14
N SER A 153 -4.60 -3.79 -18.14
CA SER A 153 -4.50 -5.05 -18.90
C SER A 153 -4.17 -6.28 -18.02
N LEU A 154 -3.50 -6.06 -16.87
CA LEU A 154 -3.11 -7.09 -15.91
C LEU A 154 -4.14 -7.31 -14.79
N ILE A 155 -5.27 -6.59 -14.78
CA ILE A 155 -6.36 -6.83 -13.81
C ILE A 155 -6.82 -8.31 -13.81
N PRO A 156 -7.00 -8.98 -14.97
CA PRO A 156 -7.36 -10.40 -15.00
C PRO A 156 -6.31 -11.31 -14.35
N ASN A 157 -5.05 -10.89 -14.30
CA ASN A 157 -3.96 -11.65 -13.67
C ASN A 157 -4.01 -11.57 -12.13
N ILE A 158 -4.69 -10.58 -11.54
CA ILE A 158 -4.86 -10.50 -10.09
C ILE A 158 -5.68 -11.69 -9.59
N ILE A 159 -5.12 -12.44 -8.65
CA ILE A 159 -5.80 -13.61 -8.11
C ILE A 159 -7.10 -13.23 -7.39
N SER A 160 -8.19 -13.94 -7.73
CA SER A 160 -9.55 -13.72 -7.22
C SER A 160 -9.76 -14.24 -5.78
N LEU A 161 -8.92 -13.77 -4.87
CA LEU A 161 -8.92 -14.09 -3.45
C LEU A 161 -8.84 -12.81 -2.62
N ARG A 162 -9.63 -12.74 -1.54
CA ARG A 162 -9.53 -11.63 -0.59
C ARG A 162 -8.20 -11.66 0.15
N GLN A 163 -7.80 -10.50 0.62
CA GLN A 163 -6.56 -10.32 1.37
C GLN A 163 -6.58 -11.14 2.67
N PRO A 164 -5.43 -11.62 3.17
CA PRO A 164 -5.37 -12.36 4.42
C PRO A 164 -6.05 -11.68 5.61
N MET A 165 -6.03 -10.34 5.68
CA MET A 165 -6.72 -9.59 6.74
C MET A 165 -8.24 -9.75 6.68
N GLU A 166 -8.84 -9.80 5.49
CA GLU A 166 -10.29 -9.94 5.31
C GLU A 166 -10.73 -11.35 5.70
N VAL A 167 -9.96 -12.35 5.26
CA VAL A 167 -10.18 -13.75 5.60
C VAL A 167 -10.04 -13.98 7.11
N ALA A 168 -8.99 -13.43 7.72
CA ALA A 168 -8.76 -13.52 9.16
C ALA A 168 -9.85 -12.78 9.96
N ALA A 169 -10.30 -11.62 9.51
CA ALA A 169 -11.40 -10.88 10.15
C ALA A 169 -12.72 -11.66 10.11
N ALA A 170 -13.06 -12.26 8.97
CA ALA A 170 -14.23 -13.12 8.84
C ALA A 170 -14.18 -14.32 9.81
N MET A 171 -13.00 -14.93 9.95
CA MET A 171 -12.76 -16.02 10.90
C MET A 171 -12.89 -15.53 12.35
N ALA A 172 -12.29 -14.40 12.69
CA ALA A 172 -12.34 -13.81 14.03
C ALA A 172 -13.78 -13.49 14.44
N ARG A 173 -14.56 -12.88 13.54
CA ARG A 173 -15.98 -12.58 13.75
C ARG A 173 -16.79 -13.84 13.97
N ARG A 174 -16.55 -14.88 13.16
CA ARG A 174 -17.24 -16.17 13.28
C ARG A 174 -16.96 -16.82 14.64
N GLU A 175 -15.71 -16.86 15.08
CA GLU A 175 -15.34 -17.44 16.39
C GLU A 175 -16.01 -16.66 17.52
N ALA A 176 -15.95 -15.31 17.51
CA ALA A 176 -16.57 -14.50 18.55
C ALA A 176 -18.10 -14.71 18.63
N VAL A 177 -18.79 -14.78 17.50
CA VAL A 177 -20.25 -14.95 17.48
C VAL A 177 -20.67 -16.38 17.82
N LYS A 178 -20.05 -17.39 17.19
CA LYS A 178 -20.50 -18.78 17.29
C LYS A 178 -19.94 -19.53 18.49
N GLU A 179 -18.69 -19.27 18.85
CA GLU A 179 -17.97 -20.03 19.87
C GLU A 179 -18.01 -19.31 21.22
N GLU A 180 -18.00 -17.97 21.22
CA GLU A 180 -18.00 -17.15 22.43
C GLU A 180 -19.36 -16.50 22.72
N GLY A 181 -20.34 -16.62 21.83
CA GLY A 181 -21.71 -16.15 22.04
C GLY A 181 -21.87 -14.63 22.04
N VAL A 182 -20.94 -13.90 21.42
CA VAL A 182 -20.97 -12.43 21.34
C VAL A 182 -22.00 -11.98 20.30
N ASN A 183 -22.78 -10.94 20.61
CA ASN A 183 -23.70 -10.34 19.65
C ASN A 183 -22.91 -9.79 18.44
N PRO A 184 -23.27 -10.12 17.18
CA PRO A 184 -22.56 -9.63 16.00
C PRO A 184 -22.35 -8.11 15.95
N ALA A 185 -23.30 -7.32 16.47
CA ALA A 185 -23.22 -5.86 16.51
C ALA A 185 -22.19 -5.32 17.51
N ASP A 186 -21.81 -6.12 18.52
CA ASP A 186 -20.84 -5.75 19.55
C ASP A 186 -19.40 -6.03 19.13
N VAL A 187 -19.19 -6.78 18.04
CA VAL A 187 -17.87 -7.17 17.55
C VAL A 187 -17.29 -6.07 16.67
N GLY A 188 -16.22 -5.43 17.15
CA GLY A 188 -15.41 -4.50 16.37
C GLY A 188 -14.04 -5.07 16.08
N ILE A 189 -13.62 -5.13 14.83
CA ILE A 189 -12.33 -5.70 14.41
C ILE A 189 -11.40 -4.60 13.94
N PHE A 190 -10.28 -4.41 14.63
CA PHE A 190 -9.30 -3.38 14.31
C PHE A 190 -7.98 -4.00 13.86
N PHE A 191 -7.58 -3.69 12.63
CA PHE A 191 -6.32 -4.18 12.07
C PHE A 191 -5.13 -3.34 12.53
N VAL A 192 -4.21 -3.96 13.27
CA VAL A 192 -2.93 -3.34 13.65
C VAL A 192 -2.01 -3.38 12.43
N THR A 193 -1.91 -2.25 11.72
CA THR A 193 -1.39 -2.21 10.34
C THR A 193 -0.02 -1.54 10.22
N PRO A 194 0.90 -2.07 9.37
CA PRO A 194 2.13 -1.38 8.99
C PRO A 194 1.91 -0.42 7.80
N CYS A 195 0.70 -0.33 7.26
CA CYS A 195 0.44 0.20 5.92
C CYS A 195 -0.78 1.14 5.89
N PRO A 196 -0.67 2.34 5.31
CA PRO A 196 -1.81 3.25 5.11
C PRO A 196 -2.84 2.71 4.10
N ALA A 197 -2.39 2.08 3.00
CA ALA A 197 -3.30 1.50 2.01
C ALA A 197 -4.24 0.41 2.57
N LYS A 198 -3.97 -0.14 3.76
CA LYS A 198 -4.88 -1.06 4.44
C LYS A 198 -6.10 -0.33 5.00
N MET A 199 -5.94 0.89 5.52
CA MET A 199 -7.07 1.73 5.92
C MET A 199 -7.91 2.13 4.70
N THR A 200 -7.27 2.44 3.58
CA THR A 200 -7.95 2.65 2.29
C THR A 200 -8.70 1.39 1.84
N ALA A 201 -8.10 0.20 1.96
CA ALA A 201 -8.75 -1.06 1.58
C ALA A 201 -9.94 -1.44 2.49
N ILE A 202 -9.98 -0.96 3.74
CA ILE A 202 -11.13 -1.16 4.63
C ILE A 202 -12.32 -0.29 4.19
N ASN A 203 -12.05 0.99 3.90
CA ASN A 203 -13.10 1.96 3.56
C ASN A 203 -13.50 1.93 2.07
N SER A 204 -12.59 1.49 1.21
CA SER A 204 -12.77 1.32 -0.24
C SER A 204 -12.21 -0.03 -0.66
N PRO A 205 -12.95 -1.14 -0.48
CA PRO A 205 -12.40 -2.47 -0.71
C PRO A 205 -12.18 -2.82 -2.18
N ILE A 206 -11.24 -3.72 -2.45
CA ILE A 206 -10.89 -4.19 -3.80
C ILE A 206 -11.42 -5.60 -4.00
N GLY A 207 -12.22 -5.79 -5.05
CA GLY A 207 -12.82 -7.08 -5.39
C GLY A 207 -13.93 -7.51 -4.42
N HIS A 208 -14.38 -6.64 -3.52
CA HIS A 208 -15.52 -6.94 -2.67
C HIS A 208 -16.32 -5.70 -2.23
N GLU A 209 -17.58 -5.90 -1.85
CA GLU A 209 -18.50 -4.82 -1.48
C GLU A 209 -18.16 -4.16 -0.13
N THR A 210 -17.96 -4.98 0.91
CA THR A 210 -17.74 -4.50 2.28
C THR A 210 -16.58 -5.23 2.95
N SER A 211 -15.68 -4.48 3.59
CA SER A 211 -14.65 -5.07 4.44
C SER A 211 -15.26 -5.79 5.64
N GLN A 212 -14.57 -6.82 6.13
CA GLN A 212 -14.88 -7.52 7.38
C GLN A 212 -14.19 -6.87 8.60
N VAL A 213 -13.36 -5.86 8.35
CA VAL A 213 -12.60 -5.10 9.33
C VAL A 213 -13.29 -3.74 9.55
N ASP A 214 -13.39 -3.29 10.80
CA ASP A 214 -14.10 -2.07 11.18
C ASP A 214 -13.19 -0.83 11.24
N GLY A 215 -11.87 -1.04 11.35
CA GLY A 215 -10.88 0.04 11.37
C GLY A 215 -9.44 -0.46 11.34
N ALA A 216 -8.48 0.45 11.24
CA ALA A 216 -7.07 0.12 11.31
C ALA A 216 -6.32 1.09 12.23
N ILE A 217 -5.43 0.56 13.06
CA ILE A 217 -4.60 1.32 13.99
C ILE A 217 -3.13 1.18 13.58
N SER A 218 -2.41 2.30 13.59
CA SER A 218 -1.00 2.35 13.23
C SER A 218 -0.14 1.47 14.14
N MET A 219 0.76 0.67 13.55
CA MET A 219 1.74 -0.08 14.32
C MET A 219 2.68 0.80 15.16
N MET A 220 3.01 2.02 14.70
CA MET A 220 3.81 2.97 15.50
C MET A 220 3.10 3.36 16.80
N GLU A 221 1.77 3.57 16.75
CA GLU A 221 0.98 3.90 17.94
C GLU A 221 0.94 2.71 18.90
N ILE A 222 0.62 1.51 18.39
CA ILE A 222 0.63 0.28 19.18
C ILE A 222 2.00 0.01 19.79
N TYR A 223 3.09 0.22 19.03
CA TYR A 223 4.45 0.05 19.52
C TYR A 223 4.70 0.93 20.76
N GLY A 224 4.40 2.23 20.66
CA GLY A 224 4.60 3.17 21.77
C GLY A 224 3.77 2.82 23.03
N ARG A 225 2.56 2.28 22.85
CA ARG A 225 1.68 1.85 23.94
C ARG A 225 2.08 0.50 24.54
N LEU A 226 2.62 -0.41 23.72
CA LEU A 226 2.94 -1.79 24.10
C LEU A 226 4.33 -1.93 24.73
N GLN A 227 5.28 -1.06 24.35
CA GLN A 227 6.67 -1.14 24.81
C GLN A 227 6.80 -1.14 26.35
N PRO A 228 6.10 -0.27 27.11
CA PRO A 228 6.16 -0.32 28.58
C PRO A 228 5.69 -1.65 29.16
N PHE A 229 4.63 -2.25 28.60
CA PHE A 229 4.12 -3.55 29.06
C PHE A 229 5.17 -4.65 28.87
N LEU A 230 5.80 -4.70 27.70
CA LEU A 230 6.80 -5.72 27.37
C LEU A 230 8.09 -5.61 28.20
N MET A 231 8.43 -4.42 28.68
CA MET A 231 9.61 -4.22 29.54
C MET A 231 9.39 -4.67 30.99
N HIS A 232 8.16 -4.58 31.50
CA HIS A 232 7.87 -4.79 32.92
C HIS A 232 7.09 -6.08 33.21
N THR A 233 6.45 -6.67 32.20
CA THR A 233 5.59 -7.83 32.37
C THR A 233 6.25 -9.08 31.80
N LYS A 234 6.44 -10.08 32.67
CA LYS A 234 6.92 -11.40 32.25
C LYS A 234 5.73 -12.27 31.87
N VAL A 235 5.56 -12.48 30.58
CA VAL A 235 4.57 -13.40 30.01
C VAL A 235 5.22 -14.74 29.76
N LYS A 236 4.54 -15.84 30.11
CA LYS A 236 5.01 -17.19 29.80
C LYS A 236 4.82 -17.45 28.30
N PRO A 237 5.78 -18.08 27.61
CA PRO A 237 5.55 -18.49 26.23
C PRO A 237 4.37 -19.45 26.12
N GLU A 238 3.56 -19.28 25.09
CA GLU A 238 2.44 -20.16 24.75
C GLU A 238 2.55 -20.60 23.28
N ALA A 239 1.82 -21.65 22.92
CA ALA A 239 1.73 -22.07 21.53
C ALA A 239 1.15 -20.94 20.67
N ALA A 240 1.81 -20.65 19.55
CA ALA A 240 1.30 -19.65 18.61
C ALA A 240 0.03 -20.19 17.95
N PRO A 241 -1.04 -19.38 17.78
CA PRO A 241 -2.28 -19.85 17.18
C PRO A 241 -2.21 -19.99 15.64
N PHE A 242 -1.01 -19.96 15.04
CA PHE A 242 -0.75 -19.94 13.61
C PHE A 242 0.54 -20.68 13.24
N THR A 243 0.69 -21.03 11.96
CA THR A 243 1.87 -21.75 11.48
C THR A 243 3.05 -20.81 11.21
N THR A 244 4.26 -21.37 11.08
CA THR A 244 5.44 -20.61 10.63
C THR A 244 5.26 -20.07 9.21
N LYS A 245 4.61 -20.83 8.31
CA LYS A 245 4.30 -20.38 6.94
C LYS A 245 3.44 -19.13 6.94
N GLY A 246 2.35 -19.11 7.72
CA GLY A 246 1.47 -17.95 7.86
C GLY A 246 2.18 -16.73 8.47
N MET A 247 3.13 -16.93 9.40
CA MET A 247 3.94 -15.84 9.94
C MET A 247 4.83 -15.20 8.87
N CYS A 248 5.46 -16.02 8.03
CA CYS A 248 6.46 -15.57 7.06
C CYS A 248 5.91 -14.56 6.04
N TRP A 249 4.60 -14.53 5.78
CA TRP A 249 3.93 -13.52 4.92
C TRP A 249 4.19 -12.06 5.34
N ALA A 250 4.67 -11.83 6.56
CA ALA A 250 5.13 -10.52 7.00
C ALA A 250 6.23 -9.92 6.12
N ALA A 251 7.07 -10.76 5.51
CA ALA A 251 8.26 -10.34 4.79
C ALA A 251 8.27 -10.86 3.35
N ALA A 252 9.00 -10.17 2.49
CA ALA A 252 9.14 -10.56 1.08
C ALA A 252 9.63 -12.01 0.94
N GLY A 253 9.01 -12.73 0.00
CA GLY A 253 9.20 -14.15 -0.29
C GLY A 253 8.43 -15.08 0.66
N GLY A 254 7.78 -14.53 1.70
CA GLY A 254 7.03 -15.31 2.66
C GLY A 254 5.76 -15.94 2.09
N GLU A 255 5.09 -15.23 1.17
CA GLU A 255 3.93 -15.77 0.47
C GLU A 255 4.36 -16.90 -0.49
N ILE A 256 5.41 -16.71 -1.29
CA ILE A 256 5.94 -17.78 -2.14
C ILE A 256 6.36 -19.00 -1.33
N ALA A 257 7.03 -18.83 -0.19
CA ALA A 257 7.43 -19.94 0.67
C ALA A 257 6.24 -20.71 1.25
N ALA A 258 5.09 -20.05 1.44
CA ALA A 258 3.87 -20.69 1.92
C ALA A 258 3.09 -21.38 0.79
N VAL A 259 3.05 -20.77 -0.40
CA VAL A 259 2.30 -21.25 -1.57
C VAL A 259 3.08 -22.36 -2.30
N GLU A 260 4.41 -22.27 -2.35
CA GLU A 260 5.31 -23.19 -3.06
C GLU A 260 4.96 -23.40 -4.55
N PRO A 261 4.77 -22.32 -5.34
CA PRO A 261 4.58 -22.42 -6.80
C PRO A 261 5.86 -22.94 -7.49
N ARG A 262 5.73 -23.46 -8.73
CA ARG A 262 6.86 -24.04 -9.48
C ARG A 262 7.77 -22.98 -10.10
N ASN A 263 7.19 -22.03 -10.83
CA ASN A 263 7.92 -20.91 -11.44
C ASN A 263 7.37 -19.59 -10.90
N SER A 264 8.11 -18.88 -10.06
CA SER A 264 7.61 -17.67 -9.41
C SER A 264 8.70 -16.71 -9.01
N ILE A 265 8.34 -15.44 -8.82
CA ILE A 265 9.23 -14.40 -8.29
C ILE A 265 8.53 -13.59 -7.19
N SER A 266 9.31 -13.20 -6.18
CA SER A 266 8.91 -12.23 -5.16
C SER A 266 9.66 -10.94 -5.42
N VAL A 267 8.91 -9.86 -5.60
CA VAL A 267 9.42 -8.53 -5.93
C VAL A 267 8.91 -7.55 -4.90
N ASP A 268 9.83 -6.84 -4.26
CA ASP A 268 9.53 -5.85 -3.25
C ASP A 268 10.11 -4.47 -3.59
N GLY A 269 9.48 -3.43 -3.06
CA GLY A 269 9.73 -2.04 -3.45
C GLY A 269 8.96 -1.67 -4.71
N ILE A 270 8.15 -0.62 -4.61
CA ILE A 270 7.17 -0.27 -5.64
C ILE A 270 7.80 -0.01 -7.03
N ASP A 271 9.00 0.56 -7.08
CA ASP A 271 9.71 0.81 -8.34
C ASP A 271 10.14 -0.50 -9.03
N ASN A 272 10.56 -1.50 -8.25
CA ASN A 272 10.90 -2.83 -8.78
C ASN A 272 9.64 -3.56 -9.25
N VAL A 273 8.54 -3.45 -8.49
CA VAL A 273 7.24 -4.02 -8.86
C VAL A 273 6.76 -3.42 -10.18
N ILE A 274 6.86 -2.09 -10.35
CA ILE A 274 6.49 -1.42 -11.61
C ILE A 274 7.25 -2.00 -12.79
N ARG A 275 8.59 -2.11 -12.70
CA ARG A 275 9.42 -2.64 -13.79
C ARG A 275 9.03 -4.06 -14.17
N VAL A 276 8.78 -4.92 -13.19
CA VAL A 276 8.39 -6.31 -13.46
C VAL A 276 6.98 -6.37 -14.04
N LEU A 277 6.04 -5.54 -13.58
CA LEU A 277 4.71 -5.44 -14.20
C LEU A 277 4.78 -4.95 -15.65
N GLU A 278 5.67 -3.99 -15.97
CA GLU A 278 5.94 -3.54 -17.34
C GLU A 278 6.47 -4.69 -18.21
N GLU A 279 7.39 -5.51 -17.70
CA GLU A 279 7.91 -6.68 -18.42
C GLU A 279 6.84 -7.77 -18.63
N VAL A 280 5.95 -7.97 -17.64
CA VAL A 280 4.83 -8.92 -17.76
C VAL A 280 3.79 -8.40 -18.77
N GLU A 281 3.41 -7.11 -18.72
CA GLU A 281 2.46 -6.50 -19.65
C GLU A 281 2.98 -6.51 -21.09
N ASN A 282 4.28 -6.31 -21.30
CA ASN A 282 4.92 -6.37 -22.60
C ASN A 282 5.24 -7.79 -23.08
N HIS A 283 4.78 -8.83 -22.36
CA HIS A 283 5.05 -10.24 -22.68
C HIS A 283 6.54 -10.61 -22.75
N MET A 284 7.41 -9.86 -22.05
CA MET A 284 8.82 -10.21 -21.87
C MET A 284 9.01 -11.29 -20.80
N ILE A 285 8.06 -11.40 -19.87
CA ILE A 285 7.95 -12.48 -18.90
C ILE A 285 6.56 -13.13 -19.02
N ASP A 286 6.49 -14.31 -19.66
CA ASP A 286 5.23 -15.02 -19.97
C ASP A 286 5.15 -16.45 -19.37
N ASP A 287 6.26 -16.95 -18.83
CA ASP A 287 6.39 -18.33 -18.33
C ASP A 287 6.18 -18.46 -16.81
N LEU A 288 6.08 -17.34 -16.08
CA LEU A 288 5.83 -17.34 -14.64
C LEU A 288 4.45 -17.92 -14.28
N ASP A 289 4.39 -18.74 -13.23
CA ASP A 289 3.14 -19.20 -12.63
C ASP A 289 2.56 -18.18 -11.65
N TYR A 290 3.43 -17.56 -10.84
CA TYR A 290 3.02 -16.69 -9.73
C TYR A 290 3.95 -15.51 -9.51
N LEU A 291 3.37 -14.35 -9.19
CA LEU A 291 4.09 -13.12 -8.87
C LEU A 291 3.62 -12.57 -7.51
N GLU A 292 4.52 -12.55 -6.54
CA GLU A 292 4.34 -11.86 -5.26
C GLU A 292 4.89 -10.44 -5.40
N GLY A 293 4.00 -9.44 -5.48
CA GLY A 293 4.37 -8.03 -5.56
C GLY A 293 4.10 -7.30 -4.24
N LEU A 294 5.12 -6.64 -3.68
CA LEU A 294 5.05 -5.92 -2.42
C LEU A 294 5.54 -4.48 -2.60
N ALA A 295 4.69 -3.48 -2.29
CA ALA A 295 5.04 -2.08 -2.49
C ALA A 295 6.23 -1.60 -1.64
N CYS A 296 6.49 -2.22 -0.49
CA CYS A 296 7.51 -1.78 0.46
C CYS A 296 8.73 -2.71 0.45
N LEU A 297 9.93 -2.15 0.62
CA LEU A 297 11.18 -2.91 0.73
C LEU A 297 11.17 -3.83 1.95
N GLY A 298 11.48 -5.11 1.75
CA GLY A 298 11.39 -6.18 2.73
C GLY A 298 9.96 -6.70 2.95
N GLY A 299 8.95 -6.17 2.26
CA GLY A 299 7.54 -6.52 2.47
C GLY A 299 6.87 -5.70 3.57
N CYS A 300 5.87 -6.28 4.26
CA CYS A 300 5.08 -5.57 5.27
C CYS A 300 5.90 -5.11 6.48
N ILE A 301 6.98 -5.81 6.82
CA ILE A 301 7.96 -5.39 7.84
C ILE A 301 8.68 -4.09 7.51
N GLY A 302 8.65 -3.66 6.24
CA GLY A 302 9.21 -2.40 5.81
C GLY A 302 8.15 -1.33 5.56
N GLY A 303 6.89 -1.50 5.99
CA GLY A 303 5.78 -0.57 5.72
C GLY A 303 5.99 0.85 6.28
N PRO A 304 5.21 1.87 5.85
CA PRO A 304 5.39 3.25 6.30
C PRO A 304 5.01 3.50 7.77
N LEU A 305 4.25 2.58 8.39
CA LEU A 305 3.73 2.74 9.74
C LEU A 305 4.42 1.82 10.76
N ILE A 306 5.65 1.39 10.46
CA ILE A 306 6.48 0.57 11.35
C ILE A 306 7.35 1.46 12.25
N TYR A 307 7.84 0.89 13.34
CA TYR A 307 8.85 1.54 14.19
C TYR A 307 10.27 1.07 13.88
N GLU A 308 10.46 -0.24 13.72
CA GLU A 308 11.79 -0.83 13.61
C GLU A 308 12.33 -0.75 12.18
N ASN A 309 13.66 -0.75 12.05
CA ASN A 309 14.31 -0.94 10.77
C ASN A 309 13.92 -2.30 10.15
N ASN A 310 13.59 -2.31 8.85
CA ASN A 310 13.10 -3.52 8.18
C ASN A 310 14.09 -4.72 8.24
N TYR A 311 15.40 -4.49 8.17
CA TYR A 311 16.40 -5.56 8.28
C TYR A 311 16.46 -6.15 9.70
N LEU A 312 16.36 -5.29 10.73
CA LEU A 312 16.29 -5.74 12.13
C LEU A 312 14.96 -6.43 12.43
N ALA A 313 13.86 -5.95 11.84
CA ALA A 313 12.56 -6.58 11.94
C ALA A 313 12.55 -7.97 11.29
N ARG A 314 13.21 -8.13 10.13
CA ARG A 314 13.41 -9.42 9.49
C ARG A 314 14.16 -10.39 10.40
N ASN A 315 15.30 -9.96 10.93
CA ASN A 315 16.09 -10.77 11.86
C ASN A 315 15.28 -11.16 13.12
N THR A 316 14.46 -10.25 13.64
CA THR A 316 13.59 -10.54 14.79
C THR A 316 12.55 -11.61 14.43
N LEU A 317 11.87 -11.50 13.29
CA LEU A 317 10.94 -12.52 12.82
C LEU A 317 11.60 -13.88 12.60
N ASP A 318 12.83 -13.91 12.05
CA ASP A 318 13.57 -15.16 11.88
C ASP A 318 13.87 -15.83 13.23
N ASN A 319 14.17 -15.04 14.27
CA ASN A 319 14.36 -15.55 15.63
C ASN A 319 13.04 -16.01 16.28
N VAL A 320 11.94 -15.31 16.03
CA VAL A 320 10.61 -15.76 16.47
C VAL A 320 10.27 -17.10 15.80
N ARG A 321 10.49 -17.23 14.49
CA ARG A 321 10.28 -18.49 13.74
C ARG A 321 11.11 -19.64 14.32
N ARG A 322 12.41 -19.41 14.59
CA ARG A 322 13.27 -20.42 15.23
C ARG A 322 12.74 -20.82 16.61
N ALA A 323 12.33 -19.86 17.43
CA ALA A 323 11.74 -20.14 18.73
C ALA A 323 10.43 -20.96 18.62
N MET A 324 9.64 -20.78 17.56
CA MET A 324 8.47 -21.64 17.30
C MET A 324 8.88 -23.08 16.98
N GLU A 325 9.88 -23.24 16.12
CA GLU A 325 10.40 -24.56 15.69
C GLU A 325 11.09 -25.32 16.82
N GLU A 326 11.75 -24.61 17.73
CA GLU A 326 12.41 -25.15 18.94
C GLU A 326 11.41 -25.43 20.09
N GLY A 327 10.12 -25.15 19.89
CA GLY A 327 9.05 -25.48 20.83
C GLY A 327 8.77 -24.45 21.92
N LEU A 328 9.43 -23.30 21.92
CA LEU A 328 9.09 -22.17 22.82
C LEU A 328 7.75 -21.53 22.46
N ASN A 329 7.35 -21.59 21.19
CA ASN A 329 6.02 -21.19 20.71
C ASN A 329 5.52 -22.24 19.71
N GLN A 330 5.20 -23.47 20.15
CA GLN A 330 4.82 -24.56 19.24
C GLN A 330 3.85 -24.06 18.14
N PRO A 331 4.15 -24.31 16.85
CA PRO A 331 3.35 -23.76 15.78
C PRO A 331 1.93 -24.31 15.84
N GLY A 332 0.97 -23.43 15.57
CA GLY A 332 -0.42 -23.79 15.44
C GLY A 332 -0.65 -24.73 14.27
N ARG A 333 -1.87 -25.28 14.19
CA ARG A 333 -2.31 -26.05 13.03
C ARG A 333 -2.83 -25.13 11.94
N GLU A 334 -2.76 -25.59 10.69
CA GLU A 334 -3.42 -24.90 9.57
C GLU A 334 -4.91 -24.70 9.88
N ALA A 335 -5.37 -23.46 9.70
CA ALA A 335 -6.79 -23.17 9.77
C ALA A 335 -7.58 -23.91 8.67
N PRO A 336 -8.87 -24.22 8.83
CA PRO A 336 -9.68 -24.77 7.74
C PRO A 336 -9.99 -23.68 6.69
N LEU A 337 -10.22 -24.06 5.43
CA LEU A 337 -10.70 -23.13 4.41
C LEU A 337 -12.14 -22.69 4.73
N PRO A 338 -12.41 -21.39 4.94
CA PRO A 338 -13.76 -20.91 5.21
C PRO A 338 -14.59 -20.96 3.92
N PRO A 339 -15.88 -21.31 4.01
CA PRO A 339 -16.76 -21.38 2.85
C PRO A 339 -17.18 -19.99 2.32
N GLN A 340 -17.07 -18.94 3.14
CA GLN A 340 -17.48 -17.57 2.83
C GLN A 340 -16.28 -16.62 2.99
N TYR A 341 -16.32 -15.46 2.31
CA TYR A 341 -15.32 -14.39 2.40
C TYR A 341 -13.89 -14.73 1.94
N LEU A 342 -13.71 -15.85 1.24
CA LEU A 342 -12.41 -16.21 0.65
C LEU A 342 -12.21 -15.59 -0.74
N HIS A 343 -13.25 -15.58 -1.56
CA HIS A 343 -13.20 -15.08 -2.93
C HIS A 343 -13.72 -13.63 -3.03
N PHE A 344 -13.31 -12.96 -4.10
CA PHE A 344 -13.92 -11.71 -4.51
C PHE A 344 -15.42 -11.92 -4.80
N ASP A 345 -16.24 -10.96 -4.40
CA ASP A 345 -17.67 -10.90 -4.74
C ASP A 345 -17.98 -9.80 -5.77
N ARG A 346 -16.97 -9.01 -6.15
CA ARG A 346 -17.04 -7.99 -7.20
C ARG A 346 -15.83 -8.06 -8.11
N ALA A 347 -16.01 -7.63 -9.36
CA ALA A 347 -14.90 -7.37 -10.26
C ALA A 347 -14.08 -6.19 -9.75
N ILE A 348 -12.78 -6.19 -10.06
CA ILE A 348 -11.92 -5.03 -9.83
C ILE A 348 -12.18 -4.05 -10.96
N PRO A 349 -12.65 -2.82 -10.68
CA PRO A 349 -12.88 -1.84 -11.73
C PRO A 349 -11.54 -1.31 -12.27
N GLU A 350 -11.52 -1.02 -13.57
CA GLU A 350 -10.48 -0.15 -14.15
C GLU A 350 -10.62 1.27 -13.57
N VAL A 351 -9.48 1.92 -13.30
CA VAL A 351 -9.46 3.31 -12.85
C VAL A 351 -8.93 4.14 -14.01
N ASP A 352 -9.77 5.03 -14.54
CA ASP A 352 -9.40 5.94 -15.62
C ASP A 352 -8.55 7.10 -15.08
N SER A 353 -7.30 6.79 -14.74
CA SER A 353 -6.32 7.72 -14.15
C SER A 353 -5.76 8.74 -15.15
N MET A 354 -6.02 8.54 -16.44
CA MET A 354 -5.49 9.33 -17.56
C MET A 354 -6.59 9.89 -18.48
N LYS A 355 -7.83 10.04 -18.00
CA LYS A 355 -8.88 10.67 -18.80
C LYS A 355 -8.53 12.12 -19.11
N LEU A 356 -8.09 12.39 -20.33
CA LEU A 356 -7.80 13.75 -20.81
C LEU A 356 -9.07 14.48 -21.24
N HIS A 357 -10.08 13.75 -21.72
CA HIS A 357 -11.35 14.31 -22.18
C HIS A 357 -12.48 13.26 -22.12
N GLU A 358 -13.73 13.71 -22.07
CA GLU A 358 -14.91 12.83 -22.05
C GLU A 358 -15.12 12.08 -23.38
N SER A 359 -14.77 12.72 -24.49
CA SER A 359 -14.84 12.13 -25.83
C SER A 359 -13.48 11.65 -26.32
N ILE A 360 -13.46 10.56 -27.09
CA ILE A 360 -12.25 10.07 -27.76
C ILE A 360 -11.59 11.16 -28.63
N ALA A 361 -12.37 11.92 -29.42
CA ALA A 361 -11.84 12.97 -30.28
C ALA A 361 -11.07 14.05 -29.48
N GLY A 362 -11.70 14.63 -28.47
CA GLY A 362 -11.02 15.58 -27.58
C GLY A 362 -9.86 14.99 -26.77
N ALA A 363 -9.85 13.67 -26.50
CA ALA A 363 -8.71 13.02 -25.84
C ALA A 363 -7.51 12.91 -26.80
N ILE A 364 -7.76 12.63 -28.08
CA ILE A 364 -6.73 12.63 -29.14
C ILE A 364 -6.16 14.05 -29.31
N GLU A 365 -7.01 15.06 -29.41
CA GLU A 365 -6.58 16.47 -29.55
C GLU A 365 -5.70 16.91 -28.38
N ARG A 366 -6.13 16.61 -27.14
CA ARG A 366 -5.34 16.90 -25.93
C ARG A 366 -4.03 16.11 -25.87
N MET A 367 -4.01 14.88 -26.39
CA MET A 367 -2.78 14.09 -26.47
C MET A 367 -1.80 14.67 -27.51
N GLU A 368 -2.29 15.14 -28.65
CA GLU A 368 -1.48 15.85 -29.65
C GLU A 368 -0.91 17.16 -29.10
N GLU A 369 -1.73 17.93 -28.38
CA GLU A 369 -1.28 19.13 -27.68
C GLU A 369 -0.21 18.83 -26.62
N MET A 370 -0.44 17.83 -25.78
CA MET A 370 0.53 17.38 -24.78
C MET A 370 1.86 16.98 -25.43
N ASN A 371 1.84 16.25 -26.55
CA ASN A 371 3.04 15.85 -27.27
C ASN A 371 3.79 17.04 -27.88
N ARG A 372 3.05 18.06 -28.38
CA ARG A 372 3.64 19.31 -28.87
C ARG A 372 4.36 20.06 -27.76
N ILE A 373 3.72 20.23 -26.59
CA ILE A 373 4.33 20.87 -25.42
C ILE A 373 5.53 20.05 -24.94
N LEU A 374 5.40 18.73 -24.84
CA LEU A 374 6.50 17.87 -24.40
C LEU A 374 7.76 18.02 -25.26
N ALA A 375 7.60 18.23 -26.57
CA ALA A 375 8.72 18.45 -27.49
C ALA A 375 9.46 19.79 -27.27
N THR A 376 8.85 20.78 -26.62
CA THR A 376 9.49 22.07 -26.29
C THR A 376 10.15 22.07 -24.91
N LEU A 377 9.79 21.11 -24.05
CA LEU A 377 10.32 20.98 -22.70
C LEU A 377 11.75 20.39 -22.70
N PRO A 378 12.57 20.71 -21.68
CA PRO A 378 13.98 20.30 -21.65
C PRO A 378 14.21 18.80 -21.40
N GLY A 379 13.20 18.05 -20.94
CA GLY A 379 13.33 16.60 -20.68
C GLY A 379 14.17 16.22 -19.46
N TYR A 380 14.47 17.15 -18.55
CA TYR A 380 15.30 16.88 -17.36
C TYR A 380 14.55 16.22 -16.19
N ASP A 381 13.22 16.23 -16.20
CA ASP A 381 12.38 15.71 -15.10
C ASP A 381 12.79 16.23 -13.71
N CYS A 382 13.20 17.50 -13.65
CA CYS A 382 13.80 18.07 -12.45
C CYS A 382 12.79 18.38 -11.32
N GLY A 383 11.49 18.41 -11.62
CA GLY A 383 10.42 18.70 -10.66
C GLY A 383 10.24 20.15 -10.25
N SER A 384 11.01 21.10 -10.82
CA SER A 384 11.04 22.50 -10.36
C SER A 384 9.75 23.27 -10.63
N CYS A 385 8.99 22.89 -11.66
CA CYS A 385 7.70 23.48 -11.99
C CYS A 385 6.55 22.96 -11.11
N GLY A 386 6.81 21.99 -10.22
CA GLY A 386 5.75 21.39 -9.42
C GLY A 386 5.10 20.14 -10.02
N SER A 387 5.63 19.61 -11.11
CA SER A 387 5.19 18.34 -11.72
C SER A 387 6.32 17.29 -11.74
N PRO A 388 6.05 15.99 -11.50
CA PRO A 388 7.06 14.93 -11.39
C PRO A 388 8.04 14.84 -12.58
N THR A 389 7.49 14.86 -13.79
CA THR A 389 8.20 14.70 -15.07
C THR A 389 7.76 15.77 -16.06
N CYS A 390 8.56 16.04 -17.10
CA CYS A 390 8.19 16.92 -18.20
C CYS A 390 6.90 16.44 -18.90
N ARG A 391 6.69 15.12 -18.99
CA ARG A 391 5.45 14.54 -19.51
C ARG A 391 4.25 14.88 -18.62
N SER A 392 4.36 14.69 -17.31
CA SER A 392 3.31 15.06 -16.37
C SER A 392 3.03 16.57 -16.39
N PHE A 393 4.06 17.39 -16.54
CA PHE A 393 3.91 18.84 -16.66
C PHE A 393 3.16 19.25 -17.93
N ALA A 394 3.49 18.63 -19.08
CA ALA A 394 2.75 18.84 -20.32
C ALA A 394 1.27 18.44 -20.18
N GLU A 395 1.00 17.32 -19.50
CA GLU A 395 -0.37 16.92 -19.16
C GLU A 395 -1.06 18.00 -18.30
N ASP A 396 -0.38 18.53 -17.29
CA ASP A 396 -0.97 19.52 -16.38
C ASP A 396 -1.25 20.86 -17.08
N ILE A 397 -0.40 21.28 -18.04
CA ILE A 397 -0.65 22.46 -18.88
C ILE A 397 -1.90 22.26 -19.73
N VAL A 398 -2.03 21.11 -20.39
CA VAL A 398 -3.24 20.80 -21.19
C VAL A 398 -4.48 20.79 -20.30
N ARG A 399 -4.37 20.32 -19.05
CA ARG A 399 -5.44 20.37 -18.05
C ARG A 399 -5.72 21.78 -17.49
N GLY A 400 -4.91 22.78 -17.83
CA GLY A 400 -5.05 24.16 -17.36
C GLY A 400 -4.61 24.38 -15.92
N LEU A 401 -3.78 23.49 -15.36
CA LEU A 401 -3.26 23.60 -14.00
C LEU A 401 -1.99 24.45 -13.90
N PHE A 402 -1.22 24.53 -14.99
CA PHE A 402 0.03 25.27 -15.10
C PHE A 402 0.13 25.96 -16.46
N ASP A 403 1.01 26.95 -16.55
CA ASP A 403 1.41 27.61 -17.79
C ASP A 403 2.80 27.12 -18.22
N GLU A 404 3.13 27.18 -19.52
CA GLU A 404 4.47 26.83 -20.03
C GLU A 404 5.59 27.60 -19.32
N SER A 405 5.31 28.83 -18.88
CA SER A 405 6.23 29.69 -18.13
C SER A 405 6.53 29.23 -16.71
N ASP A 406 5.79 28.27 -16.15
CA ASP A 406 6.11 27.67 -14.84
C ASP A 406 7.36 26.78 -14.92
N CYS A 407 7.75 26.36 -16.14
CA CYS A 407 9.06 25.79 -16.35
C CYS A 407 10.14 26.88 -16.34
N ILE A 408 10.99 26.85 -15.31
CA ILE A 408 12.09 27.82 -15.15
C ILE A 408 13.02 27.92 -16.37
N TYR A 409 13.19 26.83 -17.11
CA TYR A 409 14.01 26.81 -18.33
C TYR A 409 13.32 27.54 -19.49
N VAL A 410 12.02 27.27 -19.69
CA VAL A 410 11.19 27.95 -20.71
C VAL A 410 11.06 29.44 -20.37
N LEU A 411 10.85 29.78 -19.10
CA LEU A 411 10.80 31.16 -18.63
C LEU A 411 12.12 31.88 -18.90
N LYS A 412 13.25 31.26 -18.59
CA LYS A 412 14.59 31.84 -18.80
C LYS A 412 14.85 32.12 -20.27
N ASP A 413 14.49 31.21 -21.17
CA ASP A 413 14.68 31.42 -22.61
C ASP A 413 13.73 32.49 -23.16
N THR A 414 12.50 32.53 -22.66
CA THR A 414 11.53 33.61 -22.98
C THR A 414 12.06 34.97 -22.54
N LEU A 415 12.60 35.08 -21.32
CA LEU A 415 13.18 36.32 -20.79
C LEU A 415 14.40 36.79 -21.58
N LYS A 416 15.26 35.89 -22.06
CA LYS A 416 16.39 36.25 -22.94
C LYS A 416 15.89 36.87 -24.24
N VAL A 417 14.88 36.26 -24.88
CA VAL A 417 14.29 36.78 -26.12
C VAL A 417 13.65 38.14 -25.90
N MET A 418 12.90 38.31 -24.80
CA MET A 418 12.30 39.61 -24.44
C MET A 418 13.37 40.68 -24.19
N ALA A 419 14.42 40.35 -23.42
CA ALA A 419 15.53 41.26 -23.16
C ALA A 419 16.25 41.69 -24.46
N GLN A 420 16.48 40.75 -25.38
CA GLN A 420 17.08 41.05 -26.68
C GLN A 420 16.19 41.98 -27.50
N LYS A 421 14.88 41.71 -27.57
CA LYS A 421 13.92 42.59 -28.25
C LYS A 421 13.89 44.00 -27.67
N MET A 422 13.98 44.15 -26.34
CA MET A 422 14.07 45.46 -25.69
C MET A 422 15.34 46.22 -26.11
N VAL A 423 16.49 45.53 -26.20
CA VAL A 423 17.74 46.11 -26.69
C VAL A 423 17.62 46.53 -28.15
N ASP A 424 17.02 45.69 -29.00
CA ASP A 424 16.87 45.98 -30.43
C ASP A 424 15.94 47.18 -30.65
N ILE A 425 14.81 47.26 -29.93
CA ILE A 425 13.90 48.41 -29.96
C ILE A 425 14.63 49.69 -29.54
N ALA A 426 15.45 49.65 -28.48
CA ALA A 426 16.21 50.81 -28.02
C ALA A 426 17.28 51.28 -29.03
N LYS A 427 17.85 50.36 -29.81
CA LYS A 427 18.81 50.67 -30.88
C LYS A 427 18.14 51.16 -32.16
N THR A 428 16.87 50.85 -32.35
CA THR A 428 16.11 51.30 -33.52
C THR A 428 15.74 52.77 -33.31
N ARG A 429 16.58 53.69 -33.83
CA ARG A 429 16.16 55.09 -33.98
C ARG A 429 14.98 55.12 -34.94
N ARG A 430 13.79 55.44 -34.43
CA ARG A 430 12.72 55.97 -35.27
C ARG A 430 13.24 57.29 -35.85
N GLU A 431 13.57 57.29 -37.14
CA GLU A 431 13.53 58.51 -37.96
C GLU A 431 12.08 58.89 -38.24
#